data_AF-A0A7H1KUP4-F1
#
_entry.id   AF-A0A7H1KUP4-F1
#
_cell.length_a   1.000
_cell.length_b   1.000
_cell.length_c   1.000
_cell.angle_alpha   90.00
_cell.angle_beta   90.00
_cell.angle_gamma   90.00
#
_symmetry.space_group_name_H-M   'P 1'
#
loop_
_entity.id
_entity.type
_entity.pdbx_description
1 polymer ?
#
loop_
_entity_poly.entity_id
_entity_poly.type
_entity_poly.pdbx_seq_one_letter_code
_entity_poly.pdbx_strand_id
1 'polypeptide(L)'
;MEGKILDNRSVLTYYKHIGRGWSPTTKAAQRQEIKMKTLTFNNGTVSVGDVFVSSWGYEQTNVNFYQVISVHGKKTVTVQEIRASVHRTHSMSGYKTPLLNDFCGEPLKRRVRDYYSTPAIEIESFETAYKASPEEKHEFTSYY
;
A
#
# COMPACT_ATOMS: atom_id res chain seq x y z
N MET A 1 -13.32 10.53 18.87
CA MET A 1 -12.86 9.77 20.05
C MET A 1 -13.48 8.39 19.97
N GLU A 2 -12.69 7.36 19.75
CA GLU A 2 -13.14 5.97 19.64
C GLU A 2 -13.01 5.27 20.99
N GLY A 3 -14.09 4.59 21.42
CA GLY A 3 -14.11 3.76 22.62
C GLY A 3 -14.17 2.27 22.26
N LYS A 4 -13.56 1.42 23.07
CA LYS A 4 -13.60 -0.05 22.93
C LYS A 4 -14.53 -0.62 23.99
N ILE A 5 -15.53 -1.41 23.58
CA ILE A 5 -16.38 -2.19 24.50
C ILE A 5 -16.50 -3.60 23.93
N LEU A 6 -16.29 -4.62 24.76
CA LEU A 6 -16.45 -6.02 24.42
C LEU A 6 -17.94 -6.41 24.57
N ASP A 7 -18.54 -6.97 23.53
CA ASP A 7 -19.87 -7.61 23.61
C ASP A 7 -19.71 -9.12 23.86
N ASN A 8 -20.64 -9.71 24.62
CA ASN A 8 -20.64 -11.07 25.15
C ASN A 8 -20.84 -12.17 24.07
N ARG A 9 -20.63 -11.85 22.79
CA ARG A 9 -20.74 -12.77 21.64
C ARG A 9 -19.43 -13.02 20.91
N SER A 10 -18.28 -12.77 21.54
CA SER A 10 -16.95 -13.08 20.98
C SER A 10 -16.67 -12.45 19.60
N VAL A 11 -17.15 -11.23 19.38
CA VAL A 11 -16.78 -10.40 18.22
C VAL A 11 -16.42 -9.00 18.70
N LEU A 12 -15.27 -8.49 18.24
CA LEU A 12 -14.86 -7.10 18.45
C LEU A 12 -15.82 -6.19 17.65
N THR A 13 -16.73 -5.52 18.36
CA THR A 13 -17.68 -4.57 17.79
C THR A 13 -17.16 -3.15 18.01
N TYR A 14 -16.87 -2.44 16.92
CA TYR A 14 -16.48 -1.04 16.94
C TYR A 14 -17.73 -0.18 16.76
N TYR A 15 -17.77 0.99 17.38
CA TYR A 15 -18.90 1.89 17.16
C TYR A 15 -18.41 3.27 16.73
N LYS A 16 -19.26 3.91 15.93
CA LYS A 16 -19.06 5.26 15.41
C LYS A 16 -20.13 6.16 15.99
N HIS A 17 -19.76 7.40 16.33
CA HIS A 17 -20.71 8.41 16.76
C HIS A 17 -21.53 8.87 15.55
N ILE A 18 -22.85 8.70 15.60
CA ILE A 18 -23.77 9.28 14.61
C ILE A 18 -24.85 10.09 15.32
N GLY A 19 -24.82 11.42 15.17
CA GLY A 19 -25.74 12.31 15.87
C GLY A 19 -25.70 12.12 17.40
N ARG A 20 -26.87 11.87 18.02
CA ARG A 20 -27.04 11.67 19.47
C ARG A 20 -26.86 10.22 19.94
N GLY A 21 -26.24 9.31 19.17
CA GLY A 21 -26.11 7.90 19.56
C GLY A 21 -24.85 7.18 19.04
N TRP A 22 -24.57 6.03 19.66
CA TRP A 22 -23.55 5.05 19.27
C TRP A 22 -24.21 3.93 18.45
N SER A 23 -23.74 3.69 17.22
CA SER A 23 -24.24 2.60 16.38
C SER A 23 -23.17 1.51 16.20
N PRO A 24 -23.49 0.22 16.41
CA PRO A 24 -22.57 -0.88 16.17
C PRO A 24 -22.27 -1.00 14.68
N THR A 25 -20.99 -1.05 14.31
CA THR A 25 -20.58 -1.40 12.93
C THR A 25 -19.74 -2.67 12.96
N THR A 26 -20.13 -3.65 12.15
CA THR A 26 -19.38 -4.91 12.01
C THR A 26 -18.10 -4.70 11.20
N LYS A 27 -17.04 -5.48 11.47
CA LYS A 27 -15.79 -5.50 10.67
C LYS A 27 -16.04 -5.70 9.16
N ALA A 28 -17.06 -6.50 8.82
CA ALA A 28 -17.52 -6.71 7.44
C ALA A 28 -18.23 -5.49 6.84
N ALA A 29 -18.97 -4.71 7.64
CA ALA A 29 -19.64 -3.49 7.18
C ALA A 29 -18.64 -2.34 7.01
N GLN A 30 -17.62 -2.22 7.87
CA GLN A 30 -16.45 -1.36 7.59
C GLN A 30 -15.71 -1.81 6.31
N ARG A 31 -15.50 -3.12 6.12
CA ARG A 31 -14.96 -3.67 4.86
C ARG A 31 -15.85 -3.36 3.64
N GLN A 32 -17.17 -3.25 3.80
CA GLN A 32 -18.12 -2.90 2.74
C GLN A 32 -18.24 -1.37 2.51
N GLU A 33 -18.00 -0.56 3.55
CA GLU A 33 -17.91 0.91 3.49
C GLU A 33 -16.56 1.37 2.93
N ILE A 34 -15.50 0.54 3.08
CA ILE A 34 -14.38 0.43 2.14
C ILE A 34 -14.91 -0.18 0.83
N LYS A 35 -15.97 0.41 0.26
CA LYS A 35 -16.31 0.26 -1.14
C LYS A 35 -15.14 0.87 -1.87
N MET A 36 -14.20 0.02 -2.28
CA MET A 36 -12.91 0.38 -2.83
C MET A 36 -13.12 1.34 -3.98
N LYS A 37 -12.88 2.62 -3.72
CA LYS A 37 -12.85 3.61 -4.78
C LYS A 37 -11.62 3.27 -5.61
N THR A 38 -11.87 2.63 -6.74
CA THR A 38 -10.84 2.34 -7.72
C THR A 38 -10.70 3.56 -8.61
N LEU A 39 -9.46 4.03 -8.78
CA LEU A 39 -9.11 5.00 -9.80
C LEU A 39 -8.86 4.25 -11.11
N THR A 40 -9.49 4.70 -12.17
CA THR A 40 -9.28 4.15 -13.52
C THR A 40 -8.45 5.11 -14.34
N PHE A 41 -7.43 4.58 -14.99
CA PHE A 41 -6.50 5.28 -15.86
C PHE A 41 -6.43 4.57 -17.22
N ASN A 42 -5.86 5.24 -18.22
CA ASN A 42 -5.67 4.64 -19.54
C ASN A 42 -4.73 3.42 -19.50
N ASN A 43 -3.83 3.38 -18.53
CA ASN A 43 -2.82 2.34 -18.36
C ASN A 43 -3.12 1.36 -17.21
N GLY A 44 -4.32 1.39 -16.63
CA GLY A 44 -4.73 0.42 -15.61
C GLY A 44 -5.60 1.02 -14.51
N THR A 45 -5.74 0.27 -13.42
CA THR A 45 -6.52 0.68 -12.25
C THR A 45 -5.65 0.77 -11.00
N VAL A 46 -6.05 1.60 -10.04
CA VAL A 46 -5.42 1.70 -8.72
C VAL A 46 -6.48 1.71 -7.62
N SER A 47 -6.36 0.81 -6.66
CA SER A 47 -7.26 0.61 -5.53
C SER A 47 -6.48 0.55 -4.21
N VAL A 48 -7.18 0.72 -3.08
CA VAL A 48 -6.60 0.46 -1.76
C VAL A 48 -6.12 -1.00 -1.70
N GLY A 49 -4.90 -1.20 -1.20
CA GLY A 49 -4.24 -2.50 -1.14
C GLY A 49 -3.31 -2.80 -2.32
N ASP A 50 -3.40 -2.05 -3.43
CA ASP A 50 -2.43 -2.20 -4.53
C ASP A 50 -1.02 -1.82 -4.07
N VAL A 51 -0.01 -2.48 -4.63
CA VAL A 51 1.40 -2.26 -4.34
C VAL A 51 2.09 -1.58 -5.52
N PHE A 52 2.88 -0.57 -5.21
CA PHE A 52 3.85 0.05 -6.10
C PHE A 52 5.25 -0.35 -5.68
N VAL A 53 6.12 -0.61 -6.65
CA VAL A 53 7.50 -1.05 -6.41
C VAL A 53 8.44 -0.11 -7.13
N SER A 54 9.44 0.39 -6.42
CA SER A 54 10.55 1.12 -7.00
C SER A 54 11.79 0.21 -7.04
N SER A 55 12.60 0.40 -8.07
CA SER A 55 13.95 -0.14 -8.14
C SER A 55 14.88 1.00 -8.56
N TRP A 56 15.83 1.34 -7.70
CA TRP A 56 16.66 2.53 -7.87
C TRP A 56 18.04 2.31 -7.26
N GLY A 57 18.98 3.16 -7.65
CA GLY A 57 20.33 3.19 -7.10
C GLY A 57 21.37 3.23 -8.21
N TYR A 58 22.57 3.64 -7.83
CA TYR A 58 23.67 3.87 -8.76
C TYR A 58 24.59 2.65 -8.80
N GLU A 59 25.18 2.32 -7.66
CA GLU A 59 26.10 1.18 -7.53
C GLU A 59 25.46 -0.07 -6.92
N GLN A 60 24.31 0.10 -6.26
CA GLN A 60 23.47 -0.97 -5.70
C GLN A 60 22.04 -0.79 -6.22
N THR A 61 21.28 -1.88 -6.22
CA THR A 61 19.88 -1.89 -6.59
C THR A 61 19.03 -1.99 -5.33
N ASN A 62 18.50 -0.86 -4.89
CA ASN A 62 17.50 -0.78 -3.83
C ASN A 62 16.13 -1.08 -4.40
N VAL A 63 15.34 -1.83 -3.64
CA VAL A 63 13.94 -2.12 -3.96
C VAL A 63 13.11 -1.81 -2.73
N ASN A 64 12.12 -0.92 -2.91
CA ASN A 64 11.16 -0.49 -1.91
C ASN A 64 9.73 -0.77 -2.40
N PHE A 65 8.82 -0.99 -1.47
CA PHE A 65 7.43 -1.36 -1.73
C PHE A 65 6.51 -0.37 -1.03
N TYR A 66 5.47 0.08 -1.73
CA TYR A 66 4.52 1.07 -1.23
C TYR A 66 3.10 0.58 -1.45
N GLN A 67 2.34 0.41 -0.38
CA GLN A 67 0.95 -0.05 -0.46
C GLN A 67 -0.01 1.14 -0.38
N VAL A 68 -1.02 1.16 -1.25
CA VAL A 68 -2.07 2.17 -1.24
C VAL A 68 -2.95 1.99 0.00
N ILE A 69 -3.00 3.01 0.86
CA ILE A 69 -3.83 3.02 2.07
C ILE A 69 -5.11 3.84 1.90
N SER A 70 -5.14 4.79 0.94
CA SER A 70 -6.35 5.53 0.58
C SER A 70 -6.26 6.14 -0.82
N VAL A 71 -7.42 6.40 -1.42
CA VAL A 71 -7.55 7.07 -2.72
C VAL A 71 -8.28 8.41 -2.58
N HIS A 72 -7.91 9.40 -3.38
CA HIS A 72 -8.39 10.78 -3.29
C HIS A 72 -8.69 11.35 -4.68
N GLY A 73 -9.78 12.10 -4.79
CA GLY A 73 -10.14 12.76 -6.05
C GLY A 73 -10.23 11.77 -7.21
N LYS A 74 -9.59 12.13 -8.33
CA LYS A 74 -9.54 11.33 -9.58
C LYS A 74 -8.18 10.69 -9.87
N LYS A 75 -7.07 11.23 -9.34
CA LYS A 75 -5.71 10.82 -9.71
C LYS A 75 -4.72 10.79 -8.53
N THR A 76 -5.20 10.78 -7.29
CA THR A 76 -4.32 10.91 -6.11
C THR A 76 -4.52 9.73 -5.17
N VAL A 77 -3.43 9.23 -4.62
CA VAL A 77 -3.41 8.16 -3.62
C VAL A 77 -2.58 8.60 -2.42
N THR A 78 -2.86 8.04 -1.26
CA THR A 78 -1.89 7.99 -0.17
C THR A 78 -1.34 6.58 -0.13
N VAL A 79 -0.03 6.46 -0.21
CA VAL A 79 0.71 5.21 -0.06
C VAL A 79 1.52 5.25 1.23
N GLN A 80 1.90 4.10 1.73
CA GLN A 80 2.88 3.99 2.80
C GLN A 80 3.84 2.86 2.46
N GLU A 81 5.11 3.02 2.83
CA GLU A 81 6.10 1.96 2.62
C GLU A 81 5.70 0.73 3.43
N ILE A 82 5.94 -0.45 2.86
CA ILE A 82 5.80 -1.74 3.54
C ILE A 82 7.12 -2.47 3.51
N ARG A 83 7.36 -3.27 4.56
CA ARG A 83 8.56 -4.10 4.65
C ARG A 83 8.61 -5.13 3.52
N ALA A 84 9.81 -5.65 3.28
CA ALA A 84 10.06 -6.69 2.30
C ALA A 84 10.55 -7.98 2.96
N SER A 85 10.09 -9.12 2.46
CA SER A 85 10.78 -10.39 2.67
C SER A 85 12.01 -10.41 1.78
N VAL A 86 13.13 -10.90 2.29
CA VAL A 86 14.41 -10.97 1.57
C VAL A 86 14.80 -12.43 1.39
N HIS A 87 14.96 -12.85 0.14
CA HIS A 87 15.49 -14.15 -0.22
C HIS A 87 16.83 -13.99 -0.92
N ARG A 88 17.93 -14.20 -0.19
CA ARG A 88 19.30 -14.14 -0.74
C ARG A 88 19.59 -15.38 -1.56
N THR A 89 20.03 -15.17 -2.80
CA THR A 89 20.45 -16.25 -3.71
C THR A 89 21.96 -16.30 -3.89
N HIS A 90 22.64 -15.15 -3.75
CA HIS A 90 24.10 -15.04 -3.77
C HIS A 90 24.57 -14.15 -2.60
N SER A 91 25.89 -14.04 -2.41
CA SER A 91 26.49 -13.24 -1.33
C SER A 91 26.00 -11.78 -1.32
N MET A 92 25.78 -11.21 -2.51
CA MET A 92 25.51 -9.79 -2.73
C MET A 92 24.20 -9.53 -3.50
N SER A 93 23.38 -10.55 -3.76
CA SER A 93 22.13 -10.36 -4.49
C SER A 93 21.04 -11.34 -4.05
N GLY A 94 19.82 -11.02 -4.40
CA GLY A 94 18.67 -11.86 -4.13
C GLY A 94 17.39 -11.22 -4.61
N TYR A 95 16.29 -11.72 -4.08
CA TYR A 95 14.96 -11.25 -4.41
C TYR A 95 14.27 -10.67 -3.19
N LYS A 96 13.44 -9.66 -3.43
CA LYS A 96 12.50 -9.11 -2.47
C LYS A 96 11.06 -9.32 -2.92
N THR A 97 10.18 -9.56 -1.96
CA THR A 97 8.73 -9.55 -2.15
C THR A 97 8.09 -8.69 -1.05
N PRO A 98 6.98 -7.98 -1.34
CA PRO A 98 6.32 -7.15 -0.34
C PRO A 98 5.71 -7.98 0.79
N LEU A 99 5.80 -7.47 2.02
CA LEU A 99 5.03 -7.97 3.17
C LEU A 99 3.78 -7.11 3.33
N LEU A 100 2.67 -7.55 2.73
CA LEU A 100 1.42 -6.79 2.71
C LEU A 100 0.95 -6.40 4.11
N ASN A 101 0.60 -5.13 4.28
CA ASN A 101 0.17 -4.49 5.53
C ASN A 101 1.22 -4.41 6.65
N ASP A 102 2.49 -4.77 6.40
CA ASP A 102 3.61 -4.55 7.32
C ASP A 102 4.20 -3.15 7.10
N PHE A 103 3.41 -2.14 7.47
CA PHE A 103 3.71 -0.73 7.19
C PHE A 103 4.90 -0.19 7.99
N CYS A 104 5.73 0.62 7.34
CA CYS A 104 6.82 1.37 7.94
C CYS A 104 6.93 2.78 7.36
N GLY A 105 7.66 3.66 8.06
CA GLY A 105 7.78 5.06 7.67
C GLY A 105 6.46 5.83 7.70
N GLU A 106 6.47 7.04 7.15
CA GLU A 106 5.31 7.94 7.12
C GLU A 106 4.51 7.80 5.82
N PRO A 107 3.17 7.98 5.84
CA PRO A 107 2.37 7.99 4.64
C PRO A 107 2.69 9.15 3.69
N LEU A 108 2.71 8.85 2.39
CA LEU A 108 3.01 9.79 1.32
C LEU A 108 1.80 9.97 0.40
N LYS A 109 1.36 11.22 0.23
CA LYS A 109 0.34 11.56 -0.76
C LYS A 109 1.00 11.76 -2.13
N ARG A 110 0.57 11.02 -3.14
CA ARG A 110 1.15 11.04 -4.49
C ARG A 110 0.08 11.06 -5.58
N ARG A 111 0.41 11.69 -6.70
CA ARG A 111 -0.42 11.67 -7.92
C ARG A 111 -0.01 10.47 -8.76
N VAL A 112 -0.99 9.68 -9.18
CA VAL A 112 -0.77 8.58 -10.12
C VAL A 112 -0.57 9.15 -11.52
N ARG A 113 0.50 8.68 -12.17
CA ARG A 113 0.91 9.01 -13.54
C ARG A 113 0.38 7.92 -14.48
N ASP A 114 -0.34 8.35 -15.51
CA ASP A 114 -1.06 7.47 -16.45
C ASP A 114 -0.51 7.50 -17.88
N TYR A 115 0.66 8.09 -18.09
CA TYR A 115 1.31 8.21 -19.40
C TYR A 115 2.38 7.15 -19.66
N TYR A 116 2.65 6.25 -18.71
CA TYR A 116 3.49 5.06 -18.88
C TYR A 116 2.65 3.83 -19.20
N SER A 117 3.29 2.70 -19.52
CA SER A 117 2.61 1.41 -19.73
C SER A 117 1.86 0.90 -18.48
N THR A 118 2.33 1.26 -17.29
CA THR A 118 1.77 0.83 -16.00
C THR A 118 1.57 2.05 -15.09
N PRO A 119 0.54 2.10 -14.23
CA PRO A 119 0.36 3.21 -13.30
C PRO A 119 1.62 3.39 -12.45
N ALA A 120 2.08 4.63 -12.31
CA ALA A 120 3.29 4.95 -11.59
C ALA A 120 3.08 6.11 -10.61
N ILE A 121 3.91 6.17 -9.57
CA ILE A 121 4.00 7.28 -8.63
C ILE A 121 5.47 7.68 -8.48
N GLU A 122 5.72 8.98 -8.42
CA GLU A 122 7.04 9.49 -8.03
C GLU A 122 7.13 9.47 -6.51
N ILE A 123 8.16 8.85 -5.96
CA ILE A 123 8.45 8.86 -4.52
C ILE A 123 9.35 10.06 -4.24
N GLU A 124 10.47 10.13 -4.94
CA GLU A 124 11.47 11.21 -4.93
C GLU A 124 11.94 11.49 -6.36
N SER A 125 12.76 12.53 -6.58
CA SER A 125 13.27 12.90 -7.91
C SER A 125 14.07 11.80 -8.61
N PHE A 126 14.62 10.86 -7.85
CA PHE A 126 15.41 9.72 -8.33
C PHE A 126 14.68 8.37 -8.17
N GLU A 127 13.46 8.36 -7.63
CA GLU A 127 12.73 7.14 -7.30
C GLU A 127 11.31 7.20 -7.85
N THR A 128 11.04 6.39 -8.86
CA THR A 128 9.68 6.16 -9.37
C THR A 128 9.26 4.73 -9.09
N ALA A 129 8.07 4.57 -8.52
CA ALA A 129 7.48 3.28 -8.23
C ALA A 129 6.35 2.96 -9.22
N TYR A 130 6.32 1.73 -9.72
CA TYR A 130 5.32 1.23 -10.67
C TYR A 130 4.42 0.21 -10.01
N LYS A 131 3.13 0.19 -10.37
CA LYS A 131 2.21 -0.81 -9.85
C LYS A 131 2.68 -2.21 -10.26
N ALA A 132 2.79 -3.12 -9.29
CA ALA A 132 3.20 -4.50 -9.51
C ALA A 132 2.26 -5.48 -8.79
N SER A 133 2.33 -6.76 -9.19
CA SER A 133 1.68 -7.83 -8.43
C SER A 133 2.49 -8.10 -7.16
N PRO A 134 1.85 -8.31 -6.00
CA PRO A 134 2.56 -8.55 -4.75
C PRO A 134 3.29 -9.91 -4.72
N GLU A 135 2.99 -10.81 -5.65
CA GLU A 135 3.68 -12.09 -5.83
C GLU A 135 4.97 -11.97 -6.65
N GLU A 136 5.18 -10.84 -7.34
CA GLU A 136 6.34 -10.59 -8.17
C GLU A 136 7.63 -10.48 -7.33
N LYS A 137 8.69 -11.14 -7.80
CA LYS A 137 10.01 -11.09 -7.18
C LYS A 137 10.83 -10.00 -7.83
N HIS A 138 11.39 -9.12 -7.01
CA HIS A 138 12.22 -8.01 -7.50
C HIS A 138 13.67 -8.20 -7.06
N GLU A 139 14.58 -8.21 -8.03
CA GLU A 139 16.01 -8.40 -7.77
C GLU A 139 16.60 -7.16 -7.10
N PHE A 140 17.46 -7.40 -6.10
CA PHE A 140 18.25 -6.36 -5.45
C PHE A 140 19.72 -6.76 -5.45
N THR A 141 20.59 -5.77 -5.37
CA THR A 141 22.04 -5.95 -5.22
C THR A 141 22.52 -5.17 -4.00
N SER A 142 23.53 -5.70 -3.32
CA SER A 142 24.08 -5.16 -2.06
C SER A 142 25.61 -5.37 -1.99
N TYR A 143 26.30 -4.64 -1.12
CA TYR A 143 27.72 -4.87 -0.84
C TYR A 143 27.99 -5.97 0.21
N TYR A 144 29.27 -6.33 0.36
CA TYR A 144 29.81 -7.20 1.41
C TYR A 144 29.72 -6.58 2.80
#